data_AF-A0A6H9LKG7-F1
#
_entry.id   AF-A0A6H9LKG7-F1
#
_cell.length_a   1.000
_cell.length_b   1.000
_cell.length_c   1.000
_cell.angle_alpha   90.00
_cell.angle_beta   90.00
_cell.angle_gamma   90.00
#
_symmetry.space_group_name_H-M   'P 1'
#
loop_
_entity.id
_entity.type
_entity.pdbx_description
1 polymer ?
#
loop_
_entity_poly.entity_id
_entity_poly.type
_entity_poly.pdbx_seq_one_letter_code
_entity_poly.pdbx_strand_id
1 'polypeptide(L)'
;MNIQNQSNFSLFWVENSRILRIYLSILGLLVVGMTAYLLINEDFKLLGAIYLPIIFIIVVSSPKLSVYQFVFFIFTNYLFIAEPVVLLVDLSAVLVIMAALFDVLLKGENKLSFPKLFYNYVFILIVFTIVALFSYNPGLGVKPILRIVLQLVTFLSLFRLVRYFSIEKLLKLFYFFALFHASVAILPFLGGGNIERVFGFARSTLDDLLMIALPIGVVFYLFADKNKKYLYAASILPITAVLIATQSRLSILFGFAFSVFALLVCFRMGKTGRFSSLENKRILKRLKSIVLLLGTSVILFIMLLPEQFGALIERYSSLLTSAPSETFLVRLVLWQNALMTFYDNPVLGIGLGHYKILSTLYPSIHQHYMFQYIQHYSAHNLVLHYLAEAGLVGAAAVLAFFINQFRLTLKIFNMKNLRMNSQTIILSLVSLIIFLTTFIEAGWLWGQIGFVALFFLVLIVKNYTDITEA
;
A
#
# COMPACT_ATOMS: atom_id res chain seq x y z
N MET A 1 37.61 -39.90 16.81
CA MET A 1 37.25 -38.46 16.97
C MET A 1 35.98 -38.22 16.15
N ASN A 2 34.90 -37.81 16.82
CA ASN A 2 33.50 -38.08 16.44
C ASN A 2 32.92 -37.21 15.30
N ILE A 3 32.34 -37.88 14.29
CA ILE A 3 31.52 -37.28 13.21
C ILE A 3 30.22 -36.66 13.77
N GLN A 4 29.75 -37.11 14.95
CA GLN A 4 28.57 -36.54 15.64
C GLN A 4 28.77 -35.11 16.19
N ASN A 5 30.00 -34.64 16.38
CA ASN A 5 30.24 -33.28 16.88
C ASN A 5 30.13 -32.21 15.78
N GLN A 6 30.37 -32.54 14.51
CA GLN A 6 30.27 -31.58 13.41
C GLN A 6 28.82 -31.25 13.02
N SER A 7 27.89 -32.21 13.12
CA SER A 7 26.47 -31.97 12.84
C SER A 7 25.84 -31.04 13.89
N ASN A 8 26.15 -31.26 15.17
CA ASN A 8 25.66 -30.44 16.28
C ASN A 8 26.23 -29.01 16.24
N PHE A 9 27.49 -28.84 15.81
CA PHE A 9 28.09 -27.52 15.65
C PHE A 9 27.42 -26.73 14.51
N SER A 10 27.12 -27.38 13.37
CA SER A 10 26.45 -26.72 12.25
C SER A 10 25.01 -26.29 12.58
N LEU A 11 24.26 -27.11 13.33
CA LEU A 11 22.91 -26.79 13.80
C LEU A 11 22.92 -25.63 14.80
N PHE A 12 23.89 -25.63 15.73
CA PHE A 12 24.08 -24.56 16.71
C PHE A 12 24.37 -23.20 16.05
N TRP A 13 25.22 -23.16 15.02
CA TRP A 13 25.50 -21.92 14.27
C TRP A 13 24.30 -21.45 13.42
N VAL A 14 23.53 -22.38 12.85
CA VAL A 14 22.34 -22.03 12.06
C VAL A 14 21.23 -21.46 12.96
N GLU A 15 21.00 -22.03 14.14
CA GLU A 15 20.05 -21.50 15.13
C GLU A 15 20.52 -20.17 15.73
N ASN A 16 21.79 -20.07 16.15
CA ASN A 16 22.34 -18.83 16.69
C ASN A 16 22.38 -17.71 15.63
N SER A 17 22.63 -18.01 14.36
CA SER A 17 22.55 -17.01 13.29
C SER A 17 21.12 -16.51 13.03
N ARG A 18 20.09 -17.33 13.28
CA ARG A 18 18.68 -16.90 13.19
C ARG A 18 18.30 -16.03 14.37
N ILE A 19 18.69 -16.45 15.57
CA ILE A 19 18.47 -15.72 16.82
C ILE A 19 19.20 -14.37 16.77
N LEU A 20 20.48 -14.35 16.36
CA LEU A 20 21.26 -13.14 16.15
C LEU A 20 20.63 -12.21 15.11
N ARG A 21 20.08 -12.75 14.00
CA ARG A 21 19.36 -11.95 13.01
C ARG A 21 18.06 -11.35 13.56
N ILE A 22 17.35 -12.06 14.43
CA ILE A 22 16.16 -11.55 15.12
C ILE A 22 16.57 -10.45 16.10
N TYR A 23 17.60 -10.68 16.91
CA TYR A 23 18.16 -9.67 17.81
C TYR A 23 18.63 -8.43 17.06
N LEU A 24 19.34 -8.56 15.94
CA LEU A 24 19.77 -7.42 15.13
C LEU A 24 18.59 -6.70 14.46
N SER A 25 17.50 -7.39 14.14
CA SER A 25 16.29 -6.77 13.58
C SER A 25 15.50 -6.02 14.66
N ILE A 26 15.39 -6.59 15.87
CA ILE A 26 14.76 -5.96 17.03
C ILE A 26 15.61 -4.77 17.49
N LEU A 27 16.94 -4.93 17.55
CA LEU A 27 17.89 -3.87 17.87
C LEU A 27 17.79 -2.75 16.82
N GLY A 28 17.73 -3.08 15.53
CA GLY A 28 17.52 -2.08 14.47
C GLY A 28 16.21 -1.31 14.62
N LEU A 29 15.11 -1.98 14.93
CA LEU A 29 13.81 -1.34 15.16
C LEU A 29 13.79 -0.49 16.45
N LEU A 30 14.41 -0.99 17.53
CA LEU A 30 14.57 -0.25 18.79
C LEU A 30 15.45 0.97 18.60
N VAL A 31 16.53 0.85 17.82
CA VAL A 31 17.45 1.94 17.54
C VAL A 31 16.77 3.01 16.66
N VAL A 32 15.96 2.63 15.67
CA VAL A 32 15.16 3.58 14.88
C VAL A 32 14.10 4.28 15.74
N GLY A 33 13.36 3.53 16.55
CA GLY A 33 12.35 4.08 17.47
C GLY A 33 12.95 4.98 18.56
N MET A 34 14.10 4.58 19.11
CA MET A 34 14.84 5.34 20.11
C MET A 34 15.44 6.60 19.50
N THR A 35 15.90 6.56 18.25
CA THR A 35 16.40 7.77 17.58
C THR A 35 15.28 8.76 17.27
N ALA A 36 14.10 8.28 16.87
CA ALA A 36 12.93 9.13 16.73
C ALA A 36 12.54 9.77 18.09
N TYR A 37 12.57 9.01 19.18
CA TYR A 37 12.33 9.54 20.53
C TYR A 37 13.40 10.56 20.98
N LEU A 38 14.68 10.28 20.74
CA LEU A 38 15.81 11.15 21.10
C LEU A 38 15.86 12.44 20.28
N LEU A 39 15.30 12.45 19.06
CA LEU A 39 15.20 13.65 18.21
C LEU A 39 14.03 14.57 18.60
N ILE A 40 12.97 14.02 19.19
CA ILE A 40 11.80 14.79 19.65
C ILE A 40 12.06 15.43 21.02
N ASN A 41 12.89 14.80 21.84
CA ASN A 41 13.15 15.26 23.19
C ASN A 41 14.34 16.25 23.22
N GLU A 42 14.09 17.53 23.55
CA GLU A 42 15.08 18.62 23.61
C GLU A 42 16.35 18.22 24.36
N ASP A 43 16.18 17.48 25.47
CA ASP A 43 17.26 17.05 26.36
C ASP A 43 18.21 16.01 25.73
N PHE A 44 17.79 15.35 24.64
CA PHE A 44 18.50 14.23 24.04
C PHE A 44 18.93 14.47 22.58
N LYS A 45 18.74 15.69 22.05
CA LYS A 45 19.11 16.07 20.67
C LYS A 45 20.57 15.74 20.33
N LEU A 46 21.50 15.94 21.27
CA LEU A 46 22.93 15.63 21.08
C LEU A 46 23.18 14.13 20.89
N LEU A 47 22.51 13.29 21.66
CA LEU A 47 22.57 11.83 21.52
C LEU A 47 21.93 11.39 20.19
N GLY A 48 20.78 11.97 19.83
CA GLY A 48 20.17 11.77 18.52
C GLY A 48 21.12 12.09 17.36
N ALA A 49 21.87 13.20 17.45
CA ALA A 49 22.84 13.61 16.44
C ALA A 49 24.04 12.64 16.30
N ILE A 50 24.42 11.94 17.37
CA ILE A 50 25.50 10.93 17.35
C ILE A 50 25.01 9.58 16.81
N TYR A 51 23.80 9.15 17.18
CA TYR A 51 23.27 7.85 16.74
C TYR A 51 22.76 7.86 15.31
N LEU A 52 22.23 8.98 14.82
CA LEU A 52 21.63 9.06 13.48
C LEU A 52 22.62 8.69 12.35
N PRO A 53 23.88 9.19 12.33
CA PRO A 53 24.88 8.76 11.35
C PRO A 53 25.21 7.26 11.44
N ILE A 54 25.29 6.70 12.65
CA ILE A 54 25.58 5.27 12.85
C ILE A 54 24.46 4.42 12.26
N ILE A 55 23.21 4.79 12.51
CA ILE A 55 22.03 4.11 11.98
C ILE A 55 21.98 4.22 10.47
N PHE A 56 22.23 5.42 9.96
CA PHE A 56 22.33 5.67 8.53
C PHE A 56 23.33 4.71 7.88
N ILE A 57 24.55 4.61 8.42
CA ILE A 57 25.60 3.72 7.91
C ILE A 57 25.13 2.26 7.97
N ILE A 58 24.56 1.81 9.10
CA ILE A 58 24.09 0.43 9.27
C ILE A 58 22.99 0.08 8.26
N VAL A 59 22.02 0.99 8.07
CA VAL A 59 20.89 0.79 7.15
C VAL A 59 21.37 0.76 5.70
N VAL A 60 22.21 1.72 5.30
CA VAL A 60 22.70 1.84 3.92
C VAL A 60 23.67 0.71 3.57
N SER A 61 24.46 0.23 4.54
CA SER A 61 25.38 -0.90 4.33
C SER A 61 24.68 -2.26 4.29
N SER A 62 23.40 -2.33 4.67
CA SER A 62 22.64 -3.58 4.72
C SER A 62 21.42 -3.56 3.79
N PRO A 63 21.52 -4.19 2.60
CA PRO A 63 20.41 -4.35 1.66
C PRO A 63 19.09 -4.83 2.27
N LYS A 64 19.17 -5.68 3.30
CA LYS A 64 17.97 -6.23 3.94
C LYS A 64 17.32 -5.24 4.90
N LEU A 65 18.14 -4.54 5.68
CA LEU A 65 17.65 -3.60 6.68
C LEU A 65 17.00 -2.38 6.00
N SER A 66 17.55 -1.91 4.89
CA SER A 66 16.96 -0.83 4.09
C SER A 66 15.58 -1.17 3.53
N VAL A 67 15.32 -2.41 3.11
CA VAL A 67 13.97 -2.84 2.69
C VAL A 67 13.03 -2.97 3.88
N TYR A 68 13.48 -3.51 5.01
CA TYR A 68 12.64 -3.64 6.20
C TYR A 68 12.20 -2.28 6.76
N GLN A 69 13.12 -1.32 6.88
CA GLN A 69 12.77 0.02 7.33
C GLN A 69 11.83 0.71 6.34
N PHE A 70 11.98 0.47 5.03
CA PHE A 70 11.04 0.98 4.03
C PHE A 70 9.62 0.46 4.26
N VAL A 71 9.47 -0.86 4.43
CA VAL A 71 8.15 -1.46 4.73
C VAL A 71 7.61 -1.02 6.10
N PHE A 72 8.46 -0.61 7.05
CA PHE A 72 8.00 0.02 8.28
C PHE A 72 7.48 1.44 8.02
N PHE A 73 8.24 2.28 7.31
CA PHE A 73 7.90 3.69 7.10
C PHE A 73 6.70 3.92 6.18
N ILE A 74 6.27 2.94 5.37
CA ILE A 74 4.97 3.03 4.68
C ILE A 74 3.77 2.99 5.65
N PHE A 75 3.96 2.65 6.93
CA PHE A 75 2.92 2.68 7.98
C PHE A 75 3.04 3.92 8.90
N THR A 76 3.91 4.86 8.60
CA THR A 76 4.15 6.06 9.43
C THR A 76 4.18 7.31 8.57
N ASN A 77 3.38 8.32 8.91
CA ASN A 77 3.17 9.47 8.02
C ASN A 77 4.32 10.51 8.09
N TYR A 78 4.36 11.35 9.12
CA TYR A 78 5.41 12.36 9.34
C TYR A 78 5.76 12.46 10.83
N LEU A 79 6.99 12.89 11.14
CA LEU A 79 7.39 13.39 12.46
C LEU A 79 7.26 14.93 12.43
N PHE A 80 6.64 15.52 13.46
CA PHE A 80 6.61 16.98 13.63
C PHE A 80 8.01 17.48 14.00
N ILE A 81 8.84 17.81 13.01
CA ILE A 81 10.19 18.34 13.27
C ILE A 81 10.34 19.79 12.78
N ALA A 82 9.69 20.20 11.67
CA ALA A 82 9.53 21.60 11.26
C ALA A 82 8.71 21.66 9.97
N GLU A 83 8.19 22.85 9.62
CA GLU A 83 7.82 23.12 8.23
C GLU A 83 9.08 23.24 7.36
N PRO A 84 9.15 22.63 6.16
CA PRO A 84 8.08 21.89 5.48
C PRO A 84 7.89 20.45 5.99
N VAL A 85 6.63 19.98 5.97
CA VAL A 85 6.27 18.59 6.35
C VAL A 85 6.94 17.58 5.41
N VAL A 86 7.94 16.87 5.91
CA VAL A 86 8.61 15.76 5.21
C VAL A 86 7.96 14.43 5.63
N LEU A 87 7.56 13.63 4.65
CA LEU A 87 7.05 12.27 4.92
C LEU A 87 8.22 11.36 5.29
N LEU A 88 8.06 10.54 6.33
CA LEU A 88 9.12 9.62 6.75
C LEU A 88 9.46 8.59 5.68
N VAL A 89 8.46 8.20 4.89
CA VAL A 89 8.67 7.29 3.75
C VAL A 89 9.52 7.92 2.65
N ASP A 90 9.56 9.25 2.52
CA ASP A 90 10.42 9.94 1.55
C ASP A 90 11.89 9.83 1.97
N LEU A 91 12.18 10.04 3.26
CA LEU A 91 13.51 9.82 3.83
C LEU A 91 13.93 8.35 3.71
N SER A 92 12.99 7.45 4.01
CA SER A 92 13.19 6.01 3.87
C SER A 92 13.51 5.59 2.43
N ALA A 93 12.86 6.21 1.45
CA ALA A 93 13.11 6.00 0.02
C ALA A 93 14.54 6.43 -0.36
N VAL A 94 15.04 7.55 0.18
CA VAL A 94 16.44 7.96 0.00
C VAL A 94 17.41 6.93 0.59
N LEU A 95 17.14 6.39 1.78
CA LEU A 95 17.97 5.33 2.38
C LEU A 95 18.02 4.06 1.52
N VAL A 96 16.89 3.68 0.92
CA VAL A 96 16.80 2.56 -0.02
C VAL A 96 17.65 2.82 -1.27
N ILE A 97 17.59 4.03 -1.82
CA ILE A 97 18.38 4.43 -2.99
C ILE A 97 19.87 4.32 -2.68
N MET A 98 20.30 4.89 -1.55
CA MET A 98 21.68 4.80 -1.09
C MET A 98 22.11 3.35 -0.87
N ALA A 99 21.29 2.51 -0.23
CA ALA A 99 21.60 1.10 -0.03
C ALA A 99 21.75 0.33 -1.36
N ALA A 100 20.93 0.66 -2.36
CA ALA A 100 21.06 0.07 -3.70
C ALA A 100 22.35 0.51 -4.40
N LEU A 101 22.75 1.78 -4.27
CA LEU A 101 24.02 2.29 -4.80
C LEU A 101 25.21 1.59 -4.14
N PHE A 102 25.23 1.47 -2.81
CA PHE A 102 26.26 0.71 -2.09
C PHE A 102 26.30 -0.75 -2.53
N ASP A 103 25.14 -1.39 -2.72
CA ASP A 103 25.05 -2.77 -3.20
C ASP A 103 25.57 -2.95 -4.65
N VAL A 104 25.51 -1.91 -5.49
CA VAL A 104 26.16 -1.90 -6.82
C VAL A 104 27.68 -1.79 -6.64
N LEU A 105 28.13 -0.77 -5.91
CA LEU A 105 29.55 -0.45 -5.74
C LEU A 105 30.33 -1.61 -5.09
N LEU A 106 29.78 -2.22 -4.03
CA LEU A 106 30.44 -3.31 -3.31
C LEU A 106 30.52 -4.61 -4.10
N LYS A 107 29.62 -4.83 -5.07
CA LYS A 107 29.57 -6.07 -5.84
C LYS A 107 30.21 -5.98 -7.23
N GLY A 108 30.57 -4.78 -7.69
CA GLY A 108 31.09 -4.57 -9.04
C GLY A 108 30.13 -4.96 -10.16
N GLU A 109 28.82 -5.03 -9.88
CA GLU A 109 27.81 -5.42 -10.86
C GLU A 109 27.43 -4.21 -11.73
N ASN A 110 28.02 -4.12 -12.92
CA ASN A 110 27.78 -3.00 -13.84
C ASN A 110 26.62 -3.22 -14.83
N LYS A 111 25.96 -4.39 -14.81
CA LYS A 111 24.88 -4.69 -15.75
C LYS A 111 23.57 -4.05 -15.29
N LEU A 112 23.12 -3.04 -16.02
CA LEU A 112 21.81 -2.42 -15.84
C LEU A 112 20.72 -3.32 -16.45
N SER A 113 19.80 -3.81 -15.61
CA SER A 113 18.59 -4.50 -16.04
C SER A 113 17.38 -3.63 -15.76
N PHE A 114 16.57 -3.32 -16.79
CA PHE A 114 15.37 -2.53 -16.62
C PHE A 114 14.14 -3.43 -16.40
N PRO A 115 13.51 -3.40 -15.21
CA PRO A 115 12.32 -4.19 -14.93
C PRO A 115 11.14 -3.79 -15.82
N LYS A 116 10.16 -4.69 -15.96
CA LYS A 116 8.86 -4.32 -16.53
C LYS A 116 8.27 -3.13 -15.75
N LEU A 117 7.49 -2.30 -16.43
CA LEU A 117 6.98 -1.00 -15.95
C LEU A 117 8.01 0.14 -15.87
N PHE A 118 9.32 -0.10 -16.02
CA PHE A 118 10.32 0.98 -16.10
C PHE A 118 9.98 1.99 -17.20
N TYR A 119 9.72 1.49 -18.42
CA TYR A 119 9.38 2.35 -19.56
C TYR A 119 8.07 3.11 -19.37
N ASN A 120 7.12 2.58 -18.59
CA ASN A 120 5.91 3.32 -18.25
C ASN A 120 6.22 4.51 -17.34
N TYR A 121 7.10 4.36 -16.34
CA TYR A 121 7.55 5.48 -15.51
C TYR A 121 8.29 6.53 -16.32
N VAL A 122 9.22 6.11 -17.19
CA VAL A 122 9.95 7.04 -18.07
C VAL A 122 8.99 7.79 -18.99
N PHE A 123 7.99 7.10 -19.55
CA PHE A 123 6.98 7.74 -20.38
C PHE A 123 6.16 8.78 -19.59
N ILE A 124 5.70 8.43 -18.39
CA ILE A 124 5.01 9.39 -17.49
C ILE A 124 5.91 10.59 -17.22
N LEU A 125 7.19 10.37 -16.89
CA LEU A 125 8.14 11.44 -16.59
C LEU A 125 8.35 12.38 -17.78
N ILE A 126 8.50 11.84 -18.99
CA ILE A 126 8.64 12.63 -20.23
C ILE A 126 7.38 13.47 -20.45
N VAL A 127 6.20 12.85 -20.41
CA VAL A 127 4.92 13.55 -20.60
C VAL A 127 4.73 14.64 -19.55
N PHE A 128 5.03 14.35 -18.29
CA PHE A 128 4.90 15.29 -17.18
C PHE A 128 5.86 16.47 -17.31
N THR A 129 7.08 16.22 -17.79
CA THR A 129 8.06 17.28 -18.07
C THR A 129 7.56 18.18 -19.20
N ILE A 130 7.05 17.61 -20.29
CA ILE A 130 6.47 18.38 -21.40
C ILE A 130 5.29 19.23 -20.91
N VAL A 131 4.34 18.63 -20.19
CA VAL A 131 3.18 19.35 -19.63
C VAL A 131 3.61 20.50 -18.73
N ALA A 132 4.60 20.29 -17.85
CA ALA A 132 5.08 21.35 -16.96
C ALA A 132 5.72 22.52 -17.74
N LEU A 133 6.49 22.24 -18.80
CA LEU A 133 7.12 23.28 -19.62
C LEU A 133 6.10 24.19 -20.32
N PHE A 134 4.94 23.64 -20.70
CA PHE A 134 3.86 24.38 -21.37
C PHE A 134 2.75 24.83 -20.42
N SER A 135 2.92 24.69 -19.12
CA SER A 135 1.91 25.08 -18.13
C SER A 135 1.89 26.59 -17.85
N TYR A 136 0.79 27.08 -17.28
CA TYR A 136 0.63 28.49 -16.91
C TYR A 136 1.74 28.97 -15.95
N ASN A 137 2.12 28.14 -14.98
CA ASN A 137 3.24 28.37 -14.08
C ASN A 137 4.12 27.11 -13.98
N PRO A 138 5.19 27.01 -14.80
CA PRO A 138 6.10 25.86 -14.80
C PRO A 138 6.71 25.52 -13.43
N GLY A 139 6.84 26.51 -12.54
CA GLY A 139 7.37 26.30 -11.19
C GLY A 139 6.54 25.33 -10.34
N LEU A 140 5.22 25.27 -10.56
CA LEU A 140 4.34 24.35 -9.83
C LEU A 140 4.55 22.88 -10.24
N GLY A 141 5.03 22.64 -11.46
CA GLY A 141 5.32 21.29 -11.97
C GLY A 141 6.57 20.64 -11.38
N VAL A 142 7.49 21.43 -10.79
CA VAL A 142 8.76 20.93 -10.24
C VAL A 142 8.54 19.87 -9.17
N LYS A 143 7.68 20.14 -8.18
CA LYS A 143 7.43 19.20 -7.07
C LYS A 143 6.80 17.87 -7.52
N PRO A 144 5.74 17.86 -8.35
CA PRO A 144 5.22 16.63 -8.96
C PRO A 144 6.26 15.86 -9.78
N ILE A 145 7.10 16.53 -10.58
CA ILE A 145 8.15 15.87 -11.37
C ILE A 145 9.19 15.23 -10.45
N LEU A 146 9.71 15.96 -9.45
CA LEU A 146 10.64 15.41 -8.47
C LEU A 146 10.04 14.22 -7.72
N ARG A 147 8.73 14.22 -7.48
CA ARG A 147 8.03 13.07 -6.88
C ARG A 147 8.09 11.83 -7.76
N ILE A 148 7.80 11.97 -9.06
CA ILE A 148 7.87 10.85 -10.01
C ILE A 148 9.31 10.36 -10.20
N VAL A 149 10.29 11.27 -10.25
CA VAL A 149 11.71 10.90 -10.27
C VAL A 149 12.08 10.08 -9.05
N LEU A 150 11.73 10.56 -7.84
CA LEU A 150 11.98 9.84 -6.61
C LEU A 150 11.35 8.45 -6.65
N GLN A 151 10.09 8.33 -7.04
CA GLN A 151 9.42 7.03 -7.18
C GLN A 151 10.09 6.12 -8.21
N LEU A 152 10.51 6.62 -9.37
CA LEU A 152 11.19 5.82 -10.38
C LEU A 152 12.53 5.27 -9.85
N VAL A 153 13.34 6.13 -9.22
CA VAL A 153 14.63 5.70 -8.67
C VAL A 153 14.42 4.71 -7.52
N THR A 154 13.48 4.97 -6.60
CA THR A 154 13.13 4.03 -5.52
C THR A 154 12.59 2.71 -6.07
N PHE A 155 11.81 2.72 -7.14
CA PHE A 155 11.31 1.51 -7.80
C PHE A 155 12.47 0.63 -8.30
N LEU A 156 13.45 1.23 -8.98
CA LEU A 156 14.65 0.52 -9.44
C LEU A 156 15.49 0.00 -8.27
N SER A 157 15.72 0.84 -7.26
CA SER A 157 16.49 0.48 -6.06
C SER A 157 15.82 -0.66 -5.29
N LEU A 158 14.52 -0.59 -5.04
CA LEU A 158 13.78 -1.68 -4.40
C LEU A 158 13.80 -2.94 -5.27
N PHE A 159 13.56 -2.84 -6.58
CA PHE A 159 13.60 -4.01 -7.47
C PHE A 159 14.93 -4.76 -7.37
N ARG A 160 16.06 -4.02 -7.29
CA ARG A 160 17.38 -4.61 -7.02
C ARG A 160 17.42 -5.28 -5.65
N LEU A 161 17.03 -4.58 -4.59
CA LEU A 161 17.20 -5.07 -3.21
C LEU A 161 16.22 -6.20 -2.83
N VAL A 162 15.05 -6.30 -3.48
CA VAL A 162 14.10 -7.39 -3.20
C VAL A 162 14.61 -8.76 -3.65
N ARG A 163 15.70 -8.84 -4.44
CA ARG A 163 16.37 -10.12 -4.78
C ARG A 163 16.86 -10.88 -3.55
N TYR A 164 17.09 -10.17 -2.44
CA TYR A 164 17.49 -10.78 -1.16
C TYR A 164 16.36 -11.41 -0.36
N PHE A 165 15.14 -11.39 -0.91
CA PHE A 165 13.91 -11.78 -0.22
C PHE A 165 13.04 -12.70 -1.07
N SER A 166 12.38 -13.64 -0.41
CA SER A 166 11.20 -14.28 -0.99
C SER A 166 10.01 -13.31 -0.92
N ILE A 167 9.14 -13.35 -1.93
CA ILE A 167 7.95 -12.50 -2.01
C ILE A 167 7.06 -12.71 -0.79
N GLU A 168 6.83 -13.96 -0.38
CA GLU A 168 6.05 -14.29 0.81
C GLU A 168 6.59 -13.63 2.09
N LYS A 169 7.90 -13.49 2.23
CA LYS A 169 8.48 -12.85 3.40
C LYS A 169 8.13 -11.36 3.46
N LEU A 170 8.17 -10.66 2.33
CA LEU A 170 7.81 -9.25 2.24
C LEU A 170 6.29 -9.04 2.39
N LEU A 171 5.47 -9.92 1.84
CA LEU A 171 4.01 -9.91 2.05
C LEU A 171 3.64 -10.15 3.52
N LYS A 172 4.31 -11.09 4.20
CA LYS A 172 4.13 -11.32 5.64
C LYS A 172 4.56 -10.12 6.46
N LEU A 173 5.69 -9.49 6.11
CA LEU A 173 6.17 -8.30 6.80
C LEU A 173 5.15 -7.16 6.71
N PHE A 174 4.64 -6.86 5.51
CA PHE A 174 3.56 -5.90 5.30
C PHE A 174 2.33 -6.25 6.16
N TYR A 175 1.89 -7.51 6.11
CA TYR A 175 0.72 -7.97 6.85
C TYR A 175 0.87 -7.85 8.37
N PHE A 176 2.03 -8.21 8.92
CA PHE A 176 2.27 -8.13 10.36
C PHE A 176 2.46 -6.68 10.84
N PHE A 177 2.99 -5.77 10.02
CA PHE A 177 2.95 -4.35 10.35
C PHE A 177 1.52 -3.79 10.31
N ALA A 178 0.71 -4.18 9.33
CA ALA A 178 -0.71 -3.83 9.33
C ALA A 178 -1.44 -4.33 10.59
N LEU A 179 -1.17 -5.57 11.00
CA LEU A 179 -1.68 -6.15 12.24
C LEU A 179 -1.22 -5.35 13.46
N PHE A 180 0.07 -5.02 13.57
CA PHE A 180 0.61 -4.24 14.68
C PHE A 180 -0.06 -2.87 14.76
N HIS A 181 -0.16 -2.15 13.64
CA HIS A 181 -0.83 -0.84 13.59
C HIS A 181 -2.31 -0.93 13.93
N ALA A 182 -3.01 -1.97 13.48
CA ALA A 182 -4.40 -2.20 13.90
C ALA A 182 -4.48 -2.43 15.42
N SER A 183 -3.68 -3.34 15.97
CA SER A 183 -3.67 -3.62 17.40
C SER A 183 -3.35 -2.41 18.28
N VAL A 184 -2.55 -1.45 17.79
CA VAL A 184 -2.29 -0.18 18.50
C VAL A 184 -3.44 0.83 18.29
N ALA A 185 -3.94 0.97 17.06
CA ALA A 185 -4.96 1.97 16.71
C ALA A 185 -6.33 1.69 17.33
N ILE A 186 -6.63 0.45 17.74
CA ILE A 186 -7.89 0.12 18.42
C ILE A 186 -7.98 0.69 19.83
N LEU A 187 -6.85 0.90 20.52
CA LEU A 187 -6.83 1.38 21.90
C LEU A 187 -7.46 2.78 22.05
N PRO A 188 -7.09 3.81 21.26
CA PRO A 188 -7.75 5.11 21.34
C PRO A 188 -9.22 5.05 20.90
N PHE A 189 -9.60 4.12 20.02
CA PHE A 189 -11.01 3.95 19.61
C PHE A 189 -11.89 3.54 20.80
N LEU A 190 -11.44 2.50 21.52
CA LEU A 190 -12.12 2.00 22.71
C LEU A 190 -12.09 3.05 23.84
N GLY A 191 -10.96 3.72 24.04
CA GLY A 191 -10.81 4.78 25.05
C GLY A 191 -11.66 6.02 24.77
N GLY A 192 -11.89 6.35 23.49
CA GLY A 192 -12.73 7.45 23.03
C GLY A 192 -14.23 7.10 22.92
N GLY A 193 -14.67 6.00 23.52
CA GLY A 193 -16.09 5.62 23.55
C GLY A 193 -16.66 5.10 22.23
N ASN A 194 -15.83 4.64 21.29
CA ASN A 194 -16.21 4.09 19.98
C ASN A 194 -16.86 5.07 18.99
N ILE A 195 -16.72 6.38 19.21
CA ILE A 195 -17.36 7.42 18.38
C ILE A 195 -16.36 7.98 17.36
N GLU A 196 -15.15 8.28 17.80
CA GLU A 196 -14.14 8.94 16.98
C GLU A 196 -13.43 8.00 16.01
N ARG A 197 -13.05 8.53 14.84
CA ARG A 197 -12.28 7.75 13.85
C ARG A 197 -10.85 7.55 14.33
N VAL A 198 -10.31 6.36 14.11
CA VAL A 198 -8.92 6.05 14.43
C VAL A 198 -8.07 5.79 13.21
N PHE A 199 -6.83 6.28 13.28
CA PHE A 199 -5.90 6.33 12.15
C PHE A 199 -4.46 5.95 12.53
N GLY A 200 -4.17 5.75 13.81
CA GLY A 200 -2.84 5.35 14.31
C GLY A 200 -1.70 6.22 13.76
N PHE A 201 -0.51 5.62 13.65
CA PHE A 201 0.69 6.30 13.15
C PHE A 201 0.65 6.60 11.63
N ALA A 202 -0.18 5.88 10.88
CA ALA A 202 -0.31 6.06 9.42
C ALA A 202 -1.26 7.21 9.05
N ARG A 203 -1.95 7.82 10.03
CA ARG A 203 -2.94 8.89 9.82
C ARG A 203 -3.97 8.44 8.77
N SER A 204 -4.39 9.34 7.88
CA SER A 204 -5.43 9.13 6.86
C SER A 204 -5.10 8.08 5.79
N THR A 205 -4.03 7.30 5.94
CA THR A 205 -3.67 6.21 5.02
C THR A 205 -3.80 4.82 5.67
N LEU A 206 -4.12 4.77 6.97
CA LEU A 206 -4.28 3.49 7.68
C LEU A 206 -5.38 2.64 7.06
N ASP A 207 -6.49 3.26 6.68
CA ASP A 207 -7.62 2.59 6.07
C ASP A 207 -7.26 1.95 4.72
N ASP A 208 -6.47 2.61 3.87
CA ASP A 208 -5.94 2.03 2.63
C ASP A 208 -5.02 0.83 2.90
N LEU A 209 -4.14 0.94 3.90
CA LEU A 209 -3.24 -0.13 4.30
C LEU A 209 -4.01 -1.36 4.82
N LEU A 210 -5.05 -1.15 5.62
CA LEU A 210 -5.90 -2.21 6.16
C LEU A 210 -6.84 -2.80 5.09
N MET A 211 -7.33 -1.98 4.15
CA MET A 211 -8.07 -2.42 2.96
C MET A 211 -7.25 -3.43 2.15
N ILE A 212 -5.95 -3.20 1.99
CA ILE A 212 -5.03 -4.14 1.34
C ILE A 212 -4.73 -5.34 2.24
N ALA A 213 -4.47 -5.13 3.54
CA ALA A 213 -4.05 -6.18 4.46
C ALA A 213 -5.13 -7.23 4.74
N LEU A 214 -6.41 -6.85 4.71
CA LEU A 214 -7.52 -7.75 4.98
C LEU A 214 -7.59 -8.94 4.00
N PRO A 215 -7.68 -8.76 2.67
CA PRO A 215 -7.64 -9.87 1.72
C PRO A 215 -6.32 -10.65 1.76
N ILE A 216 -5.19 -10.00 2.10
CA ILE A 216 -3.92 -10.70 2.33
C ILE A 216 -4.04 -11.69 3.49
N GLY A 217 -4.62 -11.26 4.61
CA GLY A 217 -4.86 -12.10 5.79
C GLY A 217 -5.75 -13.30 5.48
N VAL A 218 -6.82 -13.08 4.70
CA VAL A 218 -7.71 -14.15 4.23
C VAL A 218 -6.93 -15.17 3.40
N VAL A 219 -6.14 -14.74 2.41
CA VAL A 219 -5.34 -15.68 1.61
C VAL A 219 -4.30 -16.41 2.46
N PHE A 220 -3.62 -15.73 3.38
CA PHE A 220 -2.71 -16.41 4.31
C PHE A 220 -3.42 -17.44 5.17
N TYR A 221 -4.59 -17.14 5.71
CA TYR A 221 -5.41 -18.12 6.43
C TYR A 221 -5.76 -19.33 5.56
N LEU A 222 -6.18 -19.12 4.30
CA LEU A 222 -6.53 -20.20 3.38
C LEU A 222 -5.35 -21.13 3.07
N PHE A 223 -4.14 -20.59 2.94
CA PHE A 223 -2.93 -21.34 2.59
C PHE A 223 -2.09 -21.79 3.80
N ALA A 224 -2.39 -21.34 5.02
CA ALA A 224 -1.60 -21.63 6.21
C ALA A 224 -1.46 -23.13 6.52
N ASP A 225 -0.36 -23.51 7.17
CA ASP A 225 -0.24 -24.85 7.74
C ASP A 225 -1.15 -25.04 8.97
N LYS A 226 -1.31 -26.31 9.41
CA LYS A 226 -2.21 -26.67 10.52
C LYS A 226 -1.96 -25.84 11.78
N ASN A 227 -0.70 -25.55 12.10
CA ASN A 227 -0.31 -24.84 13.32
C ASN A 227 -0.50 -23.32 13.19
N LYS A 228 -0.35 -22.76 11.98
CA LYS A 228 -0.38 -21.30 11.75
C LYS A 228 -1.76 -20.77 11.37
N LYS A 229 -2.72 -21.65 11.03
CA LYS A 229 -4.07 -21.22 10.63
C LYS A 229 -4.78 -20.41 11.71
N TYR A 230 -4.58 -20.74 12.99
CA TYR A 230 -5.23 -20.03 14.09
C TYR A 230 -4.63 -18.65 14.29
N LEU A 231 -3.32 -18.50 14.09
CA LEU A 231 -2.65 -17.20 14.09
C LEU A 231 -3.26 -16.28 13.02
N TYR A 232 -3.37 -16.73 11.77
CA TYR A 232 -3.93 -15.90 10.70
C TYR A 232 -5.43 -15.66 10.85
N ALA A 233 -6.18 -16.62 11.40
CA ALA A 233 -7.60 -16.42 11.70
C ALA A 233 -7.79 -15.34 12.77
N ALA A 234 -7.02 -15.41 13.86
CA ALA A 234 -7.08 -14.45 14.94
C ALA A 234 -6.62 -13.04 14.50
N SER A 235 -5.60 -12.95 13.63
CA SER A 235 -5.08 -11.66 13.16
C SER A 235 -6.02 -10.92 12.20
N ILE A 236 -6.98 -11.59 11.55
CA ILE A 236 -8.00 -10.94 10.72
C ILE A 236 -8.94 -10.08 11.57
N LEU A 237 -9.19 -10.45 12.83
CA LEU A 237 -10.12 -9.76 13.72
C LEU A 237 -9.70 -8.30 14.02
N PRO A 238 -8.51 -8.01 14.56
CA PRO A 238 -8.11 -6.62 14.83
C PRO A 238 -8.00 -5.79 13.55
N ILE A 239 -7.55 -6.38 12.42
CA ILE A 239 -7.51 -5.69 11.13
C ILE A 239 -8.93 -5.26 10.72
N THR A 240 -9.89 -6.17 10.79
CA THR A 240 -11.30 -5.90 10.47
C THR A 240 -11.90 -4.86 11.41
N ALA A 241 -11.68 -5.02 12.72
CA ALA A 241 -12.23 -4.13 13.74
C ALA A 241 -11.75 -2.69 13.53
N VAL A 242 -10.46 -2.50 13.28
CA VAL A 242 -9.89 -1.16 13.05
C VAL A 242 -10.28 -0.61 11.70
N LEU A 243 -10.35 -1.43 10.65
CA LEU A 243 -10.86 -0.99 9.35
C LEU A 243 -12.26 -0.43 9.49
N ILE A 244 -13.15 -1.07 10.26
CA ILE A 244 -14.48 -0.54 10.58
C ILE A 244 -14.37 0.74 11.43
N ALA A 245 -13.49 0.77 12.43
CA ALA A 245 -13.26 1.92 13.30
C ALA A 245 -12.70 3.16 12.58
N THR A 246 -12.06 3.00 11.41
CA THR A 246 -11.68 4.13 10.56
C THR A 246 -12.89 4.87 9.99
N GLN A 247 -14.05 4.20 9.93
CA GLN A 247 -15.30 4.66 9.31
C GLN A 247 -15.14 5.08 7.83
N SER A 248 -14.07 4.62 7.17
CA SER A 248 -13.82 4.88 5.75
C SER A 248 -14.65 3.91 4.91
N ARG A 249 -15.83 4.37 4.47
CA ARG A 249 -16.83 3.55 3.77
C ARG A 249 -16.24 2.79 2.57
N LEU A 250 -15.39 3.46 1.80
CA LEU A 250 -14.78 2.90 0.60
C LEU A 250 -13.76 1.82 0.95
N SER A 251 -12.84 2.11 1.87
CA SER A 251 -11.82 1.17 2.33
C SER A 251 -12.44 -0.08 2.98
N ILE A 252 -13.52 0.10 3.75
CA ILE A 252 -14.33 -1.00 4.31
C ILE A 252 -14.93 -1.85 3.18
N LEU A 253 -15.68 -1.22 2.26
CA LEU A 253 -16.32 -1.92 1.15
C LEU A 253 -15.31 -2.71 0.32
N PHE A 254 -14.22 -2.07 -0.10
CA PHE A 254 -13.17 -2.70 -0.89
C PHE A 254 -12.46 -3.81 -0.11
N GLY A 255 -12.11 -3.60 1.17
CA GLY A 255 -11.48 -4.63 1.99
C GLY A 255 -12.32 -5.92 2.08
N PHE A 256 -13.63 -5.78 2.32
CA PHE A 256 -14.56 -6.91 2.36
C PHE A 256 -14.81 -7.51 0.97
N ALA A 257 -15.10 -6.69 -0.04
CA ALA A 257 -15.36 -7.15 -1.41
C ALA A 257 -14.17 -7.94 -1.98
N PHE A 258 -12.93 -7.46 -1.78
CA PHE A 258 -11.74 -8.16 -2.23
C PHE A 258 -11.40 -9.40 -1.41
N SER A 259 -11.81 -9.44 -0.14
CA SER A 259 -11.75 -10.66 0.67
C SER A 259 -12.70 -11.73 0.14
N VAL A 260 -13.94 -11.36 -0.20
CA VAL A 260 -14.90 -12.26 -0.86
C VAL A 260 -14.37 -12.70 -2.23
N PHE A 261 -13.84 -11.76 -3.01
CA PHE A 261 -13.23 -12.07 -4.30
C PHE A 261 -12.06 -13.05 -4.16
N ALA A 262 -11.22 -12.92 -3.13
CA ALA A 262 -10.16 -13.88 -2.82
C ALA A 262 -10.70 -15.30 -2.56
N LEU A 263 -11.82 -15.41 -1.81
CA LEU A 263 -12.49 -16.69 -1.57
C LEU A 263 -13.00 -17.31 -2.88
N LEU A 264 -13.63 -16.51 -3.75
CA LEU A 264 -14.15 -16.94 -5.05
C LEU A 264 -13.03 -17.39 -6.00
N VAL A 265 -11.94 -16.63 -6.06
CA VAL A 265 -10.74 -16.96 -6.84
C VAL A 265 -10.16 -18.29 -6.36
N CYS A 266 -9.94 -18.46 -5.05
CA CYS A 266 -9.43 -19.71 -4.49
C CYS A 266 -10.38 -20.89 -4.77
N PHE A 267 -11.70 -20.70 -4.63
CA PHE A 267 -12.68 -21.73 -4.95
C PHE A 267 -12.61 -22.17 -6.42
N ARG A 268 -12.59 -21.22 -7.35
CA ARG A 268 -12.53 -21.49 -8.80
C ARG A 268 -11.20 -22.15 -9.19
N MET A 269 -10.09 -21.75 -8.58
CA MET A 269 -8.78 -22.34 -8.83
C MET A 269 -8.68 -23.78 -8.30
N GLY A 270 -9.33 -24.07 -7.17
CA GLY A 270 -9.49 -25.42 -6.65
C GLY A 270 -10.26 -26.35 -7.60
N LYS A 271 -11.31 -25.82 -8.27
CA LYS A 271 -12.07 -26.58 -9.28
C LYS A 271 -11.30 -26.84 -10.58
N THR A 272 -10.39 -25.93 -10.96
CA THR A 272 -9.60 -26.04 -12.19
C THR A 272 -8.31 -26.85 -12.02
N GLY A 273 -8.08 -27.46 -10.85
CA GLY A 273 -6.90 -28.28 -10.59
C GLY A 273 -5.59 -27.49 -10.45
N ARG A 274 -5.66 -26.16 -10.24
CA ARG A 274 -4.47 -25.30 -10.10
C ARG A 274 -3.79 -25.37 -8.74
N PHE A 275 -4.33 -26.16 -7.82
CA PHE A 275 -3.76 -26.46 -6.50
C PHE A 275 -3.47 -27.96 -6.39
N SER A 276 -2.54 -28.34 -5.52
CA SER A 276 -2.36 -29.76 -5.18
C SER A 276 -3.62 -30.32 -4.51
N SER A 277 -3.82 -31.64 -4.59
CA SER A 277 -5.00 -32.31 -4.00
C SER A 277 -5.14 -32.04 -2.49
N LEU A 278 -4.02 -32.01 -1.77
CA LEU A 278 -3.96 -31.70 -0.33
C LEU A 278 -4.29 -30.24 -0.03
N GLU A 279 -3.76 -29.29 -0.82
CA GLU A 279 -4.08 -27.87 -0.69
C GLU A 279 -5.56 -27.62 -0.99
N ASN A 280 -6.10 -28.19 -2.05
CA ASN A 280 -7.50 -28.02 -2.42
C ASN A 280 -8.46 -28.48 -1.30
N LYS A 281 -8.20 -29.66 -0.71
CA LYS A 281 -8.97 -30.16 0.45
C LYS A 281 -8.89 -29.20 1.65
N ARG A 282 -7.70 -28.67 1.95
CA ARG A 282 -7.50 -27.70 3.04
C ARG A 282 -8.26 -26.39 2.79
N ILE A 283 -8.11 -25.82 1.60
CA ILE A 283 -8.75 -24.56 1.19
C ILE A 283 -10.27 -24.72 1.21
N LEU A 284 -10.82 -25.76 0.58
CA LEU A 284 -12.27 -26.00 0.56
C LEU A 284 -12.86 -26.16 1.96
N LYS A 285 -12.17 -26.86 2.88
CA LYS A 285 -12.61 -26.98 4.28
C LYS A 285 -12.66 -25.60 4.96
N ARG A 286 -11.67 -24.74 4.71
CA ARG A 286 -11.59 -23.39 5.28
C ARG A 286 -12.62 -22.43 4.68
N LEU A 287 -12.85 -22.52 3.37
CA LEU A 287 -13.92 -21.78 2.69
C LEU A 287 -15.27 -22.12 3.30
N LYS A 288 -15.58 -23.42 3.46
CA LYS A 288 -16.80 -23.89 4.11
C LYS A 288 -16.91 -23.39 5.55
N SER A 289 -15.84 -23.41 6.34
CA SER A 289 -15.87 -22.90 7.71
C SER A 289 -16.11 -21.39 7.76
N ILE A 290 -15.51 -20.60 6.86
CA ILE A 290 -15.76 -19.15 6.78
C ILE A 290 -17.23 -18.89 6.45
N VAL A 291 -17.77 -19.54 5.42
CA VAL A 291 -19.18 -19.37 5.03
C VAL A 291 -20.12 -19.78 6.15
N LEU A 292 -19.84 -20.90 6.83
CA LEU A 292 -20.64 -21.36 7.96
C LEU A 292 -20.56 -20.36 9.12
N LEU A 293 -19.37 -19.91 9.50
CA LEU A 293 -19.17 -18.95 10.61
C LEU A 293 -19.83 -17.61 10.32
N LEU A 294 -19.71 -17.09 9.10
CA LEU A 294 -20.37 -15.84 8.71
C LEU A 294 -21.89 -16.03 8.71
N GLY A 295 -22.39 -17.12 8.13
CA GLY A 295 -23.81 -17.45 8.12
C GLY A 295 -24.41 -17.59 9.52
N THR A 296 -23.75 -18.33 10.41
CA THR A 296 -24.19 -18.46 11.81
C THR A 296 -24.08 -17.15 12.56
N SER A 297 -23.02 -16.35 12.35
CA SER A 297 -22.89 -15.04 13.00
C SER A 297 -24.00 -14.07 12.58
N VAL A 298 -24.37 -14.06 11.29
CA VAL A 298 -25.48 -13.24 10.78
C VAL A 298 -26.82 -13.71 11.34
N ILE A 299 -27.08 -15.02 11.35
CA ILE A 299 -28.30 -15.59 11.93
C ILE A 299 -28.39 -15.24 13.43
N LEU A 300 -27.30 -15.44 14.18
CA LEU A 300 -27.24 -15.09 15.60
C LEU A 300 -27.43 -13.59 15.84
N PHE A 301 -26.85 -12.72 15.00
CA PHE A 301 -27.06 -11.27 15.10
C PHE A 301 -28.54 -10.90 14.89
N ILE A 302 -29.20 -11.49 13.89
CA ILE A 302 -30.63 -11.27 13.64
C ILE A 302 -31.48 -11.77 14.82
N MET A 303 -31.17 -12.95 15.37
CA MET A 303 -31.95 -13.57 16.44
C MET A 303 -31.74 -12.91 17.80
N LEU A 304 -30.50 -12.51 18.14
CA LEU A 304 -30.16 -11.97 19.45
C LEU A 304 -30.31 -10.45 19.52
N LEU A 305 -30.18 -9.74 18.39
CA LEU A 305 -30.14 -8.27 18.33
C LEU A 305 -31.07 -7.73 17.22
N PRO A 306 -32.37 -8.10 17.20
CA PRO A 306 -33.28 -7.78 16.11
C PRO A 306 -33.50 -6.27 15.92
N GLU A 307 -33.58 -5.50 17.00
CA GLU A 307 -33.73 -4.04 16.95
C GLU A 307 -32.50 -3.37 16.31
N GLN A 308 -31.30 -3.83 16.66
CA GLN A 308 -30.06 -3.28 16.12
C GLN A 308 -29.87 -3.68 14.66
N PHE A 309 -30.31 -4.88 14.27
CA PHE A 309 -30.38 -5.29 12.88
C PHE A 309 -31.39 -4.45 12.08
N GLY A 310 -32.57 -4.15 12.65
CA GLY A 310 -33.54 -3.22 12.09
C GLY A 310 -32.96 -1.83 11.88
N ALA A 311 -32.34 -1.25 12.91
CA ALA A 311 -31.66 0.04 12.83
C ALA A 311 -30.50 0.03 11.82
N LEU A 312 -29.77 -1.09 11.69
CA LEU A 312 -28.74 -1.25 10.67
C LEU A 312 -29.35 -1.19 9.27
N ILE A 313 -30.45 -1.92 9.02
CA ILE A 313 -31.19 -1.89 7.75
C ILE A 313 -31.68 -0.48 7.45
N GLU A 314 -32.28 0.21 8.42
CA GLU A 314 -32.76 1.61 8.26
C GLU A 314 -31.61 2.59 7.97
N ARG A 315 -30.46 2.39 8.61
CA ARG A 315 -29.25 3.18 8.33
C ARG A 315 -28.72 2.92 6.92
N TYR A 316 -28.78 1.68 6.42
CA TYR A 316 -28.36 1.39 5.04
C TYR A 316 -29.40 1.80 4.00
N SER A 317 -30.70 1.67 4.30
CA SER A 317 -31.78 2.13 3.42
C SER A 317 -31.77 3.65 3.32
N SER A 318 -31.55 4.36 4.44
CA SER A 318 -31.31 5.79 4.41
C SER A 318 -30.03 6.13 3.66
N LEU A 319 -28.96 5.33 3.65
CA LEU A 319 -27.81 5.61 2.78
C LEU A 319 -28.13 5.48 1.27
N LEU A 320 -29.15 4.72 0.89
CA LEU A 320 -29.63 4.60 -0.49
C LEU A 320 -30.65 5.69 -0.88
N THR A 321 -31.32 6.29 0.11
CA THR A 321 -32.41 7.28 -0.11
C THR A 321 -32.07 8.69 0.38
N SER A 322 -31.06 8.86 1.22
CA SER A 322 -30.64 10.16 1.74
C SER A 322 -29.90 10.94 0.68
N ALA A 323 -30.12 12.26 0.67
CA ALA A 323 -29.38 13.20 -0.13
C ALA A 323 -27.87 12.94 0.02
N PRO A 324 -27.07 13.12 -1.04
CA PRO A 324 -25.68 12.71 -0.99
C PRO A 324 -24.98 13.43 0.15
N SER A 325 -24.28 12.68 1.02
CA SER A 325 -23.56 13.26 2.16
C SER A 325 -22.60 14.36 1.68
N GLU A 326 -22.35 15.38 2.50
CA GLU A 326 -21.44 16.49 2.16
C GLU A 326 -20.11 16.02 1.54
N THR A 327 -19.51 14.94 2.06
CA THR A 327 -18.27 14.36 1.52
C THR A 327 -18.40 13.84 0.07
N PHE A 328 -19.54 13.28 -0.31
CA PHE A 328 -19.78 12.80 -1.68
C PHE A 328 -20.11 13.96 -2.62
N LEU A 329 -20.90 14.94 -2.17
CA LEU A 329 -21.16 16.17 -2.94
C LEU A 329 -19.84 16.91 -3.24
N VAL A 330 -18.94 17.01 -2.25
CA VAL A 330 -17.60 17.57 -2.44
C VAL A 330 -16.84 16.85 -3.55
N ARG A 331 -16.85 15.51 -3.59
CA ARG A 331 -16.20 14.74 -4.67
C ARG A 331 -16.83 15.01 -6.04
N LEU A 332 -18.17 15.11 -6.13
CA LEU A 332 -18.84 15.43 -7.38
C LEU A 332 -18.44 16.82 -7.91
N VAL A 333 -18.39 17.83 -7.05
CA VAL A 333 -17.95 19.18 -7.43
C VAL A 333 -16.49 19.16 -7.90
N LEU A 334 -15.62 18.43 -7.20
CA LEU A 334 -14.23 18.24 -7.63
C LEU A 334 -14.17 17.57 -9.02
N TRP A 335 -14.96 16.53 -9.27
CA TRP A 335 -14.98 15.85 -10.58
C TRP A 335 -15.52 16.76 -11.69
N GLN A 336 -16.55 17.56 -11.40
CA GLN A 336 -17.08 18.55 -12.33
C GLN A 336 -16.01 19.59 -12.69
N ASN A 337 -15.29 20.11 -11.69
CA ASN A 337 -14.18 21.04 -11.90
C ASN A 337 -13.07 20.42 -12.74
N ALA A 338 -12.71 19.15 -12.48
CA ALA A 338 -11.72 18.43 -13.27
C ALA A 338 -12.13 18.28 -14.74
N LEU A 339 -13.39 17.93 -14.99
CA LEU A 339 -13.94 17.79 -16.34
C LEU A 339 -14.03 19.13 -17.06
N MET A 340 -14.50 20.18 -16.39
CA MET A 340 -14.53 21.55 -16.95
C MET A 340 -13.14 21.99 -17.39
N THR A 341 -12.15 21.82 -16.51
CA THR A 341 -10.75 22.13 -16.79
C THR A 341 -10.21 21.36 -17.99
N PHE A 342 -10.56 20.07 -18.07
CA PHE A 342 -10.18 19.22 -19.19
C PHE A 342 -10.83 19.67 -20.50
N TYR A 343 -12.11 20.08 -20.49
CA TYR A 343 -12.78 20.58 -21.70
C TYR A 343 -12.10 21.83 -22.27
N ASP A 344 -11.60 22.71 -21.40
CA ASP A 344 -10.87 23.91 -21.83
C ASP A 344 -9.45 23.59 -22.30
N ASN A 345 -8.79 22.59 -21.71
CA ASN A 345 -7.39 22.23 -21.98
C ASN A 345 -7.21 20.72 -22.27
N PRO A 346 -7.80 20.18 -23.34
CA PRO A 346 -7.98 18.72 -23.49
C PRO A 346 -6.69 17.95 -23.79
N VAL A 347 -5.68 18.59 -24.39
CA VAL A 347 -4.47 17.88 -24.83
C VAL A 347 -3.43 17.77 -23.72
N LEU A 348 -3.00 18.91 -23.18
CA LEU A 348 -1.92 19.00 -22.17
C LEU A 348 -2.41 19.38 -20.77
N GLY A 349 -3.69 19.71 -20.60
CA GLY A 349 -4.22 20.18 -19.31
C GLY A 349 -3.68 21.56 -18.93
N ILE A 350 -4.02 21.99 -17.71
CA ILE A 350 -3.60 23.30 -17.17
C ILE A 350 -2.18 23.31 -16.57
N GLY A 351 -1.54 22.14 -16.47
CA GLY A 351 -0.23 21.97 -15.88
C GLY A 351 -0.24 21.21 -14.56
N LEU A 352 0.85 20.47 -14.30
CA LEU A 352 1.02 19.71 -13.06
C LEU A 352 1.05 20.63 -11.83
N GLY A 353 0.37 20.21 -10.77
CA GLY A 353 0.25 20.95 -9.52
C GLY A 353 -0.75 22.10 -9.53
N HIS A 354 -1.36 22.43 -10.68
CA HIS A 354 -2.26 23.57 -10.81
C HIS A 354 -3.68 23.28 -10.28
N TYR A 355 -4.06 22.01 -10.11
CA TYR A 355 -5.40 21.68 -9.62
C TYR A 355 -5.68 22.24 -8.23
N LYS A 356 -4.64 22.36 -7.39
CA LYS A 356 -4.77 22.92 -6.02
C LYS A 356 -5.01 24.42 -5.98
N ILE A 357 -4.75 25.11 -7.09
CA ILE A 357 -4.96 26.55 -7.28
C ILE A 357 -6.01 26.82 -8.36
N LEU A 358 -6.91 25.86 -8.60
CA LEU A 358 -7.87 25.95 -9.69
C LEU A 358 -8.75 27.20 -9.61
N SER A 359 -9.08 27.66 -8.40
CA SER A 359 -9.86 28.88 -8.18
C SER A 359 -9.16 30.15 -8.67
N THR A 360 -7.83 30.15 -8.76
CA THR A 360 -7.05 31.25 -9.34
C THR A 360 -7.19 31.30 -10.86
N LEU A 361 -7.30 30.13 -11.51
CA LEU A 361 -7.49 30.02 -12.96
C LEU A 361 -8.96 30.16 -13.37
N TYR A 362 -9.88 29.75 -12.49
CA TYR A 362 -11.33 29.76 -12.70
C TYR A 362 -12.02 30.49 -11.54
N PRO A 363 -12.11 31.83 -11.59
CA PRO A 363 -12.67 32.64 -10.49
C PRO A 363 -14.13 32.28 -10.14
N SER A 364 -14.90 31.73 -11.07
CA SER A 364 -16.27 31.26 -10.84
C SER A 364 -16.36 30.18 -9.75
N ILE A 365 -15.28 29.44 -9.48
CA ILE A 365 -15.23 28.44 -8.41
C ILE A 365 -15.46 29.08 -7.03
N HIS A 366 -15.05 30.34 -6.83
CA HIS A 366 -15.30 31.07 -5.58
C HIS A 366 -16.80 31.29 -5.30
N GLN A 367 -17.63 31.26 -6.34
CA GLN A 367 -19.08 31.47 -6.21
C GLN A 367 -19.82 30.20 -5.80
N HIS A 368 -19.14 29.03 -5.79
CA HIS A 368 -19.76 27.79 -5.36
C HIS A 368 -19.87 27.75 -3.83
N TYR A 369 -21.06 27.45 -3.32
CA TYR A 369 -21.33 27.35 -1.87
C TYR A 369 -20.48 26.31 -1.10
N MET A 370 -19.75 25.45 -1.83
CA MET A 370 -18.86 24.42 -1.30
C MET A 370 -17.38 24.80 -1.39
N PHE A 371 -17.06 26.04 -1.81
CA PHE A 371 -15.69 26.51 -2.07
C PHE A 371 -14.70 26.19 -0.92
N GLN A 372 -15.12 26.44 0.32
CA GLN A 372 -14.29 26.19 1.51
C GLN A 372 -13.89 24.72 1.69
N TYR A 373 -14.68 23.79 1.16
CA TYR A 373 -14.46 22.34 1.26
C TYR A 373 -13.70 21.74 0.07
N ILE A 374 -13.54 22.49 -1.03
CA ILE A 374 -12.87 22.04 -2.26
C ILE A 374 -11.52 22.71 -2.51
N GLN A 375 -11.25 23.85 -1.86
CA GLN A 375 -9.97 24.56 -2.02
C GLN A 375 -8.78 23.68 -1.59
N HIS A 376 -7.72 23.68 -2.39
CA HIS A 376 -6.48 22.90 -2.16
C HIS A 376 -6.63 21.36 -2.15
N TYR A 377 -7.81 20.82 -2.43
CA TYR A 377 -8.03 19.38 -2.56
C TYR A 377 -7.62 18.84 -3.93
N SER A 378 -7.33 17.55 -3.99
CA SER A 378 -7.20 16.81 -5.25
C SER A 378 -8.57 16.44 -5.82
N ALA A 379 -8.64 15.95 -7.05
CA ALA A 379 -9.89 15.48 -7.62
C ALA A 379 -10.46 14.22 -6.92
N HIS A 380 -9.71 13.57 -6.01
CA HIS A 380 -10.09 12.28 -5.41
C HIS A 380 -10.48 11.23 -6.47
N ASN A 381 -9.84 11.31 -7.64
CA ASN A 381 -9.92 10.38 -8.74
C ASN A 381 -8.66 10.62 -9.57
N LEU A 382 -7.74 9.66 -9.60
CA LEU A 382 -6.43 9.83 -10.24
C LEU A 382 -6.57 10.17 -11.73
N VAL A 383 -7.52 9.53 -12.41
CA VAL A 383 -7.73 9.71 -13.84
C VAL A 383 -8.27 11.11 -14.14
N LEU A 384 -9.32 11.53 -13.43
CA LEU A 384 -9.87 12.89 -13.60
C LEU A 384 -8.85 13.97 -13.20
N HIS A 385 -8.06 13.72 -12.14
CA HIS A 385 -7.04 14.66 -11.72
C HIS A 385 -5.99 14.91 -12.81
N TYR A 386 -5.47 13.84 -13.41
CA TYR A 386 -4.49 13.98 -14.50
C TYR A 386 -5.12 14.35 -15.85
N LEU A 387 -6.42 14.15 -16.06
CA LEU A 387 -7.13 14.75 -17.19
C LEU A 387 -7.14 16.28 -17.08
N ALA A 388 -7.40 16.81 -15.88
CA ALA A 388 -7.36 18.26 -15.65
C ALA A 388 -5.92 18.83 -15.74
N GLU A 389 -4.97 18.23 -15.02
CA GLU A 389 -3.60 18.78 -14.93
C GLU A 389 -2.72 18.49 -16.15
N ALA A 390 -2.91 17.35 -16.81
CA ALA A 390 -2.00 16.86 -17.84
C ALA A 390 -2.71 16.45 -19.14
N GLY A 391 -4.01 16.76 -19.26
CA GLY A 391 -4.83 16.49 -20.43
C GLY A 391 -4.95 14.99 -20.75
N LEU A 392 -5.41 14.71 -21.97
CA LEU A 392 -5.56 13.35 -22.46
C LEU A 392 -4.22 12.62 -22.50
N VAL A 393 -3.13 13.30 -22.85
CA VAL A 393 -1.80 12.68 -22.99
C VAL A 393 -1.28 12.20 -21.63
N GLY A 394 -1.35 13.04 -20.60
CA GLY A 394 -0.94 12.67 -19.24
C GLY A 394 -1.84 11.63 -18.60
N ALA A 395 -3.15 11.80 -18.69
CA ALA A 395 -4.10 10.82 -18.17
C ALA A 395 -3.95 9.44 -18.83
N ALA A 396 -3.75 9.39 -20.15
CA ALA A 396 -3.50 8.14 -20.87
C ALA A 396 -2.17 7.49 -20.46
N ALA A 397 -1.11 8.27 -20.23
CA ALA A 397 0.17 7.74 -19.74
C ALA A 397 0.02 7.08 -18.35
N VAL A 398 -0.67 7.75 -17.43
CA VAL A 398 -0.96 7.24 -16.09
C VAL A 398 -1.86 6.00 -16.15
N LEU A 399 -2.93 6.04 -16.92
CA LEU A 399 -3.85 4.91 -17.05
C LEU A 399 -3.17 3.70 -17.72
N ALA A 400 -2.35 3.92 -18.74
CA ALA A 400 -1.58 2.86 -19.38
C ALA A 400 -0.61 2.17 -18.40
N PHE A 401 -0.02 2.91 -17.46
CA PHE A 401 0.81 2.35 -16.39
C PHE A 401 0.02 1.39 -15.48
N PHE A 402 -1.15 1.81 -14.99
CA PHE A 402 -1.98 0.97 -14.13
C PHE A 402 -2.69 -0.17 -14.88
N ILE A 403 -2.94 -0.02 -16.18
CA ILE A 403 -3.39 -1.13 -17.04
C ILE A 403 -2.25 -2.13 -17.23
N ASN A 404 -1.03 -1.66 -17.53
CA ASN A 404 0.10 -2.55 -17.78
C ASN A 404 0.51 -3.35 -16.53
N GLN A 405 0.47 -2.76 -15.33
CA GLN A 405 0.72 -3.53 -14.10
C GLN A 405 -0.32 -4.64 -13.90
N PHE A 406 -1.61 -4.37 -14.19
CA PHE A 406 -2.66 -5.38 -14.11
C PHE A 406 -2.51 -6.45 -15.19
N ARG A 407 -2.08 -6.08 -16.40
CA ARG A 407 -1.78 -7.03 -17.47
C ARG A 407 -0.67 -8.01 -17.08
N LEU A 408 0.31 -7.62 -16.26
CA LEU A 408 1.35 -8.54 -15.79
C LEU A 408 0.76 -9.68 -14.95
N THR A 409 -0.15 -9.35 -14.02
CA THR A 409 -0.80 -10.36 -13.17
C THR A 409 -1.79 -11.22 -13.96
N LEU A 410 -2.53 -10.63 -14.91
CA LEU A 410 -3.40 -11.38 -15.82
C LEU A 410 -2.63 -12.39 -16.68
N LYS A 411 -1.44 -12.02 -17.19
CA LYS A 411 -0.58 -12.95 -17.96
C LYS A 411 -0.24 -14.19 -17.14
N ILE A 412 0.13 -14.02 -15.87
CA ILE A 412 0.42 -15.14 -14.95
C ILE A 412 -0.85 -15.97 -14.73
N PHE A 413 -1.98 -15.32 -14.47
CA PHE A 413 -3.26 -16.00 -14.26
C PHE A 413 -3.73 -16.81 -15.50
N ASN A 414 -3.34 -16.41 -16.70
CA ASN A 414 -3.71 -17.11 -17.93
C ASN A 414 -2.80 -18.30 -18.28
N MET A 415 -1.70 -18.51 -17.55
CA MET A 415 -0.84 -19.69 -17.74
C MET A 415 -1.57 -20.96 -17.29
N LYS A 416 -1.89 -21.86 -18.23
CA LYS A 416 -2.74 -23.04 -17.97
C LYS A 416 -2.11 -24.05 -16.99
N ASN A 417 -0.80 -24.27 -17.09
CA ASN A 417 -0.08 -25.30 -16.33
C ASN A 417 0.59 -24.77 -15.05
N LEU A 418 0.43 -23.48 -14.76
CA LEU A 418 1.05 -22.87 -13.58
C LEU A 418 0.26 -23.22 -12.32
N ARG A 419 0.92 -23.87 -11.36
CA ARG A 419 0.38 -24.07 -10.01
C ARG A 419 0.38 -22.76 -9.27
N MET A 420 -0.73 -22.49 -8.60
CA MET A 420 -0.97 -21.18 -8.02
C MET A 420 -0.69 -21.22 -6.53
N ASN A 421 0.16 -20.31 -6.08
CA ASN A 421 0.51 -20.14 -4.68
C ASN A 421 -0.19 -18.91 -4.08
N SER A 422 -0.09 -18.75 -2.76
CA SER A 422 -0.67 -17.62 -2.03
C SER A 422 -0.13 -16.27 -2.52
N GLN A 423 1.16 -16.20 -2.85
CA GLN A 423 1.85 -14.97 -3.26
C GLN A 423 1.27 -14.41 -4.56
N THR A 424 1.11 -15.25 -5.59
CA THR A 424 0.53 -14.87 -6.89
C THR A 424 -0.91 -14.43 -6.77
N ILE A 425 -1.71 -15.11 -5.93
CA ILE A 425 -3.09 -14.71 -5.67
C ILE A 425 -3.13 -13.34 -4.97
N ILE A 426 -2.35 -13.16 -3.91
CA ILE A 426 -2.24 -11.88 -3.18
C ILE A 426 -1.85 -10.74 -4.12
N LEU A 427 -0.76 -10.89 -4.88
CA LEU A 427 -0.28 -9.83 -5.76
C LEU A 427 -1.28 -9.47 -6.86
N SER A 428 -2.07 -10.44 -7.33
CA SER A 428 -3.09 -10.19 -8.34
C SER A 428 -4.33 -9.50 -7.77
N LEU A 429 -4.71 -9.83 -6.52
CA LEU A 429 -5.74 -9.09 -5.79
C LEU A 429 -5.30 -7.65 -5.55
N VAL A 430 -4.09 -7.42 -5.03
CA VAL A 430 -3.59 -6.07 -4.77
C VAL A 430 -3.43 -5.26 -6.07
N SER A 431 -2.94 -5.89 -7.14
CA SER A 431 -2.88 -5.29 -8.48
C SER A 431 -4.25 -4.81 -8.97
N LEU A 432 -5.31 -5.60 -8.75
CA LEU A 432 -6.68 -5.24 -9.08
C LEU A 432 -7.23 -4.14 -8.16
N ILE A 433 -6.95 -4.20 -6.85
CA ILE A 433 -7.33 -3.14 -5.89
C ILE A 433 -6.75 -1.81 -6.34
N ILE A 434 -5.43 -1.74 -6.58
CA ILE A 434 -4.74 -0.52 -7.01
C ILE A 434 -5.36 -0.02 -8.33
N PHE A 435 -5.59 -0.90 -9.31
CA PHE A 435 -6.19 -0.53 -10.59
C PHE A 435 -7.59 0.07 -10.42
N LEU A 436 -8.52 -0.61 -9.73
CA LEU A 436 -9.90 -0.13 -9.59
C LEU A 436 -9.98 1.14 -8.74
N THR A 437 -9.14 1.25 -7.70
CA THR A 437 -9.15 2.43 -6.83
C THR A 437 -8.56 3.66 -7.51
N THR A 438 -7.80 3.54 -8.62
CA THR A 438 -7.37 4.73 -9.40
C THR A 438 -8.53 5.59 -9.91
N PHE A 439 -9.73 5.03 -10.06
CA PHE A 439 -10.92 5.74 -10.54
C PHE A 439 -11.71 6.44 -9.43
N ILE A 440 -11.30 6.32 -8.17
CA ILE A 440 -12.04 6.79 -6.99
C ILE A 440 -11.14 7.33 -5.88
N GLU A 441 -9.83 7.14 -6.02
CA GLU A 441 -8.78 7.67 -5.17
C GLU A 441 -7.67 8.27 -6.04
N ALA A 442 -6.99 9.26 -5.49
CA ALA A 442 -5.95 10.01 -6.20
C ALA A 442 -4.52 9.73 -5.67
N GLY A 443 -4.39 9.02 -4.54
CA GLY A 443 -3.10 8.90 -3.83
C GLY A 443 -2.04 8.00 -4.46
N TRP A 444 -2.31 7.24 -5.53
CA TRP A 444 -1.39 6.19 -6.00
C TRP A 444 -0.09 6.67 -6.66
N LEU A 445 0.02 7.97 -6.99
CA LEU A 445 1.25 8.57 -7.55
C LEU A 445 1.88 9.64 -6.66
N TRP A 446 1.34 9.91 -5.47
CA TRP A 446 1.91 10.89 -4.54
C TRP A 446 1.68 10.52 -3.08
N GLY A 447 2.34 11.25 -2.17
CA GLY A 447 2.20 11.01 -0.74
C GLY A 447 2.60 9.57 -0.33
N GLN A 448 2.22 9.18 0.87
CA GLN A 448 2.58 7.88 1.44
C GLN A 448 2.03 6.70 0.64
N ILE A 449 0.79 6.80 0.13
CA ILE A 449 0.12 5.75 -0.66
C ILE A 449 0.85 5.48 -1.98
N GLY A 450 1.47 6.48 -2.60
CA GLY A 450 2.30 6.26 -3.79
C GLY A 450 3.46 5.30 -3.56
N PHE A 451 4.05 5.28 -2.35
CA PHE A 451 5.09 4.32 -1.99
C PHE A 451 4.52 2.93 -1.62
N VAL A 452 3.29 2.87 -1.12
CA VAL A 452 2.56 1.59 -0.94
C VAL A 452 2.32 0.92 -2.30
N ALA A 453 1.82 1.66 -3.29
CA ALA A 453 1.69 1.15 -4.66
C ALA A 453 3.04 0.69 -5.20
N LEU A 454 4.07 1.53 -5.10
CA LEU A 454 5.42 1.22 -5.57
C LEU A 454 5.94 -0.10 -4.97
N PHE A 455 5.79 -0.32 -3.66
CA PHE A 455 6.17 -1.56 -3.00
C PHE A 455 5.52 -2.78 -3.67
N PHE A 456 4.20 -2.76 -3.88
CA PHE A 456 3.49 -3.86 -4.52
C PHE A 456 3.82 -4.01 -6.00
N LEU A 457 4.05 -2.90 -6.73
CA LEU A 457 4.47 -2.94 -8.13
C LEU A 457 5.82 -3.65 -8.28
N VAL A 458 6.78 -3.39 -7.38
CA VAL A 458 8.06 -4.11 -7.35
C VAL A 458 7.84 -5.62 -7.14
N LEU A 459 6.96 -6.01 -6.21
CA LEU A 459 6.66 -7.42 -5.97
C LEU A 459 5.93 -8.08 -7.14
N ILE A 460 5.02 -7.37 -7.82
CA ILE A 460 4.31 -7.85 -9.01
C ILE A 460 5.32 -8.12 -10.14
N VAL A 461 6.24 -7.18 -10.39
CA VAL A 461 7.25 -7.34 -11.44
C VAL A 461 8.23 -8.46 -11.09
N LYS A 462 8.64 -8.57 -9.82
CA LYS A 462 9.46 -9.69 -9.34
C LYS A 462 8.75 -11.02 -9.54
N ASN A 463 7.48 -11.14 -9.14
CA ASN A 463 6.70 -12.37 -9.31
C ASN A 463 6.57 -12.77 -10.78
N TYR A 464 6.32 -11.79 -11.66
CA TYR A 464 6.28 -12.04 -13.10
C TYR A 464 7.62 -12.58 -13.61
N THR A 465 8.72 -11.92 -13.25
CA THR A 465 10.08 -12.29 -13.65
C THR A 465 10.44 -13.68 -13.15
N ASP A 466 10.25 -13.94 -11.85
CA ASP A 466 10.52 -15.23 -11.20
C ASP A 466 9.72 -16.39 -11.85
N ILE A 467 8.53 -16.13 -12.39
CA ILE A 467 7.68 -17.15 -13.03
C ILE A 467 8.01 -17.36 -14.51
N THR A 468 8.37 -16.29 -15.24
CA THR A 468 8.65 -16.39 -16.68
C THR A 468 10.08 -16.81 -17.01
N GLU A 469 11.00 -16.64 -16.06
CA GLU A 469 12.41 -17.00 -16.21
C GLU A 469 12.78 -18.30 -15.47
N ALA A 470 11.84 -18.91 -14.74
CA ALA A 470 11.97 -20.25 -14.14
C ALA A 470 11.53 -21.34 -15.11
#